data_AF-A0A4Y2D9F7-F1
#
_entry.id   AF-A0A4Y2D9F7-F1
#
_cell.length_a   1.000
_cell.length_b   1.000
_cell.length_c   1.000
_cell.angle_alpha   90.00
_cell.angle_beta   90.00
_cell.angle_gamma   90.00
#
_symmetry.space_group_name_H-M   'P 1'
#
loop_
_entity.id
_entity.type
_entity.pdbx_description
1 polymer ?
#
loop_
_entity_poly.entity_id
_entity_poly.type
_entity_poly.pdbx_seq_one_letter_code
_entity_poly.pdbx_strand_id
1 'polypeptide(L)'
;MNSLYCLPRKLFTHTQSESKSSLVRREGFTYWKKVGEGLSEHENSLNHKNCFCSGKNLEASLGKRGIDKDLQDEIEKEESHWKAVLHSIVDIILHLAKQGSPLRGSNETLDFSDTRCGKFLNSYNK
;
A
#
# COMPACT_ATOMS: atom_id res chain seq x y z
N MET A 1 -5.83 19.44 31.38
CA MET A 1 -4.39 19.07 31.40
C MET A 1 -3.94 18.99 29.95
N ASN A 2 -3.28 20.02 29.43
CA ASN A 2 -2.77 20.04 28.06
C ASN A 2 -1.25 19.92 28.14
N SER A 3 -0.71 18.81 27.65
CA SER A 3 0.72 18.50 27.67
C SER A 3 1.17 18.02 26.29
N LEU A 4 2.39 18.41 25.89
CA LEU A 4 3.00 18.00 24.62
C LEU A 4 3.85 16.75 24.82
N TYR A 5 3.80 15.84 23.86
CA TYR A 5 4.54 14.59 23.87
C TYR A 5 5.27 14.38 22.54
N CYS A 6 6.43 13.71 22.59
CA CYS A 6 7.13 13.27 21.39
C CYS A 6 6.82 11.79 21.12
N LEU A 7 6.06 11.51 20.05
CA LEU A 7 5.67 10.14 19.69
C LEU A 7 6.86 9.24 19.30
N PRO A 8 7.79 9.65 18.42
CA PRO A 8 8.96 8.82 18.11
C PRO A 8 9.74 8.44 19.37
N ARG A 9 9.91 9.39 20.29
CA ARG A 9 10.64 9.14 21.53
C ARG A 9 9.83 8.34 22.55
N LYS A 10 8.50 8.43 22.56
CA LYS A 10 7.64 7.55 23.39
C LYS A 10 7.73 6.09 22.96
N LEU A 11 7.82 5.83 21.65
CA LEU A 11 7.75 4.49 21.08
C LEU A 11 9.11 3.81 20.98
N PHE A 12 10.18 4.57 20.72
CA PHE A 12 11.50 4.02 20.37
C PHE A 12 12.62 4.33 21.37
N THR A 13 12.31 4.87 22.57
CA THR A 13 13.34 4.99 23.62
C THR A 13 13.72 3.62 24.17
N HIS A 14 15.02 3.31 24.16
CA HIS A 14 15.56 2.24 25.00
C HIS A 14 15.51 2.66 26.48
N THR A 15 15.00 1.78 27.32
CA THR A 15 14.68 1.96 28.74
C THR A 15 15.88 2.28 29.66
N GLN A 16 17.10 2.45 29.14
CA GLN A 16 18.31 2.62 29.95
C GLN A 16 18.80 4.06 30.11
N SER A 17 18.21 5.03 29.40
CA SER A 17 18.55 6.44 29.61
C SER A 17 17.32 7.17 30.11
N GLU A 18 17.35 7.58 31.38
CA GLU A 18 16.45 8.60 31.92
C GLU A 18 16.57 9.86 31.06
N SER A 19 15.73 9.89 30.06
CA SER A 19 15.61 10.97 29.10
C SER A 19 15.17 12.23 29.85
N LYS A 20 16.10 13.15 30.14
CA LYS A 20 15.84 14.43 30.84
C LYS A 20 14.75 15.32 30.23
N SER A 21 14.26 15.02 29.02
CA SER A 21 13.25 15.84 28.36
C SER A 21 11.84 15.36 28.75
N SER A 22 11.06 16.30 29.29
CA SER A 22 9.69 16.12 29.76
C SER A 22 8.70 15.65 28.69
N LEU A 23 9.07 15.75 27.41
CA LEU A 23 8.29 15.28 26.25
C LEU A 23 8.10 13.75 26.20
N VAL A 24 8.85 12.99 27.00
CA VAL A 24 8.74 11.52 27.10
C VAL A 24 8.10 11.09 28.42
N ARG A 25 8.17 11.95 29.44
CA ARG A 25 7.65 11.67 30.77
C ARG A 25 6.14 11.45 30.72
N ARG A 26 5.59 10.83 31.76
CA ARG A 26 4.14 10.54 31.85
C ARG A 26 3.33 11.85 31.82
N GLU A 27 3.83 12.88 32.48
CA GLU A 27 3.18 14.18 32.65
C GLU A 27 3.29 15.08 31.39
N GLY A 28 4.19 14.74 30.46
CA GLY A 28 4.45 15.50 29.24
C GLY A 28 5.09 16.88 29.49
N PHE A 29 5.28 17.63 28.41
CA PHE A 29 5.76 19.01 28.47
C PHE A 29 4.58 19.96 28.67
N THR A 30 4.59 20.71 29.78
CA THR A 30 3.48 21.61 30.19
C THR A 30 3.87 23.08 30.16
N TYR A 31 5.14 23.42 29.98
CA TYR A 31 5.62 24.80 30.08
C TYR A 31 5.50 25.56 28.76
N TRP A 32 4.25 25.85 28.38
CA TRP A 32 3.87 26.44 27.09
C TRP A 32 4.59 27.77 26.78
N LYS A 33 4.94 28.57 27.79
CA LYS A 33 5.66 29.86 27.60
C LYS A 33 7.04 29.69 26.94
N LYS A 34 7.70 28.54 27.09
CA LYS A 34 8.99 28.23 26.48
C LYS A 34 8.93 27.04 25.53
N VAL A 35 7.76 26.77 24.95
CA VAL A 35 7.59 25.60 24.08
C VAL A 35 8.51 25.66 22.85
N GLY A 36 8.73 26.85 22.27
CA GLY A 36 9.61 27.00 21.10
C GLY A 36 11.07 26.64 21.40
N GLU A 37 11.63 27.18 22.49
CA GLU A 37 12.99 26.86 22.96
C GLU A 37 13.11 25.35 23.27
N GLY A 38 12.18 24.83 24.09
CA GLY A 38 12.21 23.44 24.53
C GLY A 38 11.99 22.43 23.39
N LEU A 39 11.22 22.79 22.36
CA LEU A 39 11.02 21.97 21.17
C LEU A 39 12.28 21.98 20.30
N SER A 40 12.85 23.16 20.04
CA SER A 40 14.08 23.30 19.25
C SER A 40 15.24 22.49 19.84
N GLU A 41 15.46 22.60 21.16
CA GLU A 41 16.49 21.79 21.85
C GLU A 41 16.21 20.29 21.75
N HIS A 42 14.93 19.90 21.88
CA HIS A 42 14.52 18.50 21.81
C HIS A 42 14.70 17.90 20.42
N GLU A 43 14.20 18.54 19.38
CA GLU A 43 14.27 18.07 17.98
C GLU A 43 15.73 17.96 17.52
N ASN A 44 16.59 18.85 18.01
CA ASN A 44 18.01 18.82 17.70
C ASN A 44 18.79 17.75 18.47
N SER A 45 18.22 17.19 19.53
CA SER A 45 18.88 16.17 20.35
C SER A 45 19.14 14.87 19.56
N LEU A 46 20.31 14.28 19.79
CA LEU A 46 20.68 13.00 19.16
C LEU A 46 19.68 11.89 19.50
N ASN A 47 19.14 11.90 20.72
CA ASN A 47 18.13 10.94 21.15
C ASN A 47 16.85 11.02 20.32
N HIS A 48 16.34 12.23 20.04
CA HIS A 48 15.18 12.42 19.17
C HIS A 48 15.48 11.92 17.76
N LYS A 49 16.60 12.35 17.18
CA LYS A 49 17.03 11.97 15.83
C LYS A 49 17.17 10.45 15.67
N ASN A 50 17.79 9.78 16.64
CA ASN A 50 17.94 8.32 16.63
C ASN A 50 16.58 7.61 16.72
N CYS A 51 15.69 8.04 17.63
CA CYS A 51 14.35 7.45 17.73
C CYS A 51 13.53 7.67 16.45
N PHE A 52 13.64 8.85 15.84
CA PHE A 52 13.00 9.17 14.57
C PHE A 52 13.53 8.27 13.45
N CYS A 53 14.86 8.12 13.33
CA CYS A 53 15.49 7.22 12.36
C CYS A 53 15.06 5.76 12.59
N SER A 54 15.02 5.27 13.84
CA SER A 54 14.52 3.93 14.15
C SER A 54 13.08 3.73 13.72
N GLY A 55 12.21 4.71 13.95
CA GLY A 55 10.83 4.67 13.46
C GLY A 55 10.74 4.62 11.94
N LYS A 56 11.53 5.44 11.24
CA LYS A 56 11.59 5.44 9.77
C LYS A 56 12.13 4.13 9.20
N ASN A 57 13.12 3.54 9.86
CA ASN A 57 13.67 2.24 9.48
C ASN A 57 12.64 1.12 9.68
N LEU A 58 11.86 1.16 10.75
CA LEU A 58 10.77 0.21 10.97
C LEU A 58 9.69 0.35 9.89
N GLU A 59 9.25 1.57 9.60
CA GLU A 59 8.27 1.86 8.53
C GLU A 59 8.73 1.30 7.19
N ALA A 60 9.99 1.56 6.81
CA ALA A 60 10.58 1.03 5.59
C ALA A 60 10.72 -0.51 5.60
N SER A 61 11.01 -1.10 6.77
CA SER A 61 11.12 -2.55 6.92
C SER A 61 9.77 -3.24 6.83
N LEU A 62 8.71 -2.66 7.41
CA LEU A 62 7.36 -3.22 7.35
C LEU A 62 6.84 -3.28 5.91
N GLY A 63 7.15 -2.28 5.08
CA GLY A 63 6.82 -2.32 3.66
C GLY A 63 7.56 -3.40 2.85
N LYS A 64 8.63 -4.00 3.40
CA LYS A 64 9.46 -5.00 2.69
C LYS A 64 9.43 -6.39 3.30
N ARG A 65 9.18 -6.50 4.61
CA ARG A 65 9.30 -7.73 5.42
C ARG A 65 8.22 -7.81 6.51
N GLY A 66 7.06 -7.20 6.26
CA GLY A 66 5.88 -7.40 7.10
C GLY A 66 5.45 -8.86 7.15
N ILE A 67 4.78 -9.28 8.21
CA ILE A 67 4.23 -10.64 8.37
C ILE A 67 3.23 -10.95 7.24
N ASP A 68 2.59 -9.92 6.72
CA ASP A 68 1.58 -9.93 5.66
C ASP A 68 2.16 -9.71 4.25
N LYS A 69 3.49 -9.62 4.08
CA LYS A 69 4.10 -9.32 2.77
C LYS A 69 3.73 -10.33 1.69
N ASP A 70 3.78 -11.62 2.01
CA ASP A 70 3.43 -12.68 1.06
C ASP A 70 1.94 -12.63 0.66
N LEU A 71 1.07 -12.24 1.60
CA LEU A 71 -0.35 -12.03 1.31
C LEU A 71 -0.57 -10.82 0.39
N GLN A 72 0.14 -9.71 0.65
CA GLN A 72 0.09 -8.52 -0.22
C GLN A 72 0.56 -8.86 -1.64
N ASP A 73 1.60 -9.68 -1.78
CA ASP A 73 2.13 -10.09 -3.08
C ASP A 73 1.14 -10.97 -3.87
N GLU A 74 0.48 -11.92 -3.22
CA GLU A 74 -0.55 -12.72 -3.90
C GLU A 74 -1.77 -11.88 -4.30
N ILE A 75 -2.18 -10.89 -3.47
CA ILE A 75 -3.24 -9.95 -3.83
C ILE A 75 -2.84 -9.14 -5.07
N GLU A 76 -1.64 -8.57 -5.10
CA GLU A 76 -1.16 -7.76 -6.24
C GLU A 76 -1.06 -8.60 -7.53
N LYS A 77 -0.65 -9.86 -7.39
CA LYS A 77 -0.58 -10.82 -8.48
C LYS A 77 -1.96 -11.18 -9.03
N GLU A 78 -2.94 -11.46 -8.17
CA GLU A 78 -4.32 -11.69 -8.59
C GLU A 78 -4.92 -10.44 -9.24
N GLU A 79 -4.70 -9.25 -8.66
CA GLU A 79 -5.16 -7.99 -9.24
C GLU A 79 -4.59 -7.79 -10.65
N SER A 80 -3.29 -8.01 -10.82
CA SER A 80 -2.61 -7.89 -12.11
C SER A 80 -3.12 -8.92 -13.12
N HIS A 81 -3.36 -10.16 -12.68
CA HIS A 81 -3.93 -11.21 -13.50
C HIS A 81 -5.34 -10.83 -14.00
N TRP A 82 -6.23 -10.43 -13.10
CA TRP A 82 -7.60 -10.08 -13.46
C TRP A 82 -7.68 -8.81 -14.32
N LYS A 83 -6.80 -7.83 -14.09
CA LYS A 83 -6.65 -6.68 -15.01
C LYS A 83 -6.28 -7.14 -16.41
N ALA A 84 -5.28 -8.01 -16.56
CA ALA A 84 -4.87 -8.53 -17.86
C ALA A 84 -6.01 -9.28 -18.57
N VAL A 85 -6.75 -10.13 -17.84
CA VAL A 85 -7.93 -10.83 -18.38
C VAL A 85 -8.99 -9.85 -18.87
N LEU A 86 -9.32 -8.82 -18.09
CA LEU A 86 -10.31 -7.81 -18.49
C LEU A 86 -9.85 -7.02 -19.72
N HIS A 87 -8.58 -6.65 -19.78
CA HIS A 87 -8.00 -6.01 -20.97
C HIS A 87 -8.14 -6.89 -22.21
N SER A 88 -7.79 -8.17 -22.12
CA SER A 88 -7.94 -9.12 -23.24
C SER A 88 -9.39 -9.27 -23.69
N ILE A 89 -10.36 -9.30 -22.76
CA ILE A 89 -11.78 -9.33 -23.10
C ILE A 89 -12.18 -8.09 -23.89
N VAL A 90 -11.78 -6.90 -23.43
CA VAL A 90 -12.09 -5.63 -24.11
C VAL A 90 -11.47 -5.59 -25.49
N ASP A 91 -10.22 -6.02 -25.65
CA ASP A 91 -9.52 -6.05 -26.93
C ASP A 91 -10.21 -7.00 -27.93
N ILE A 92 -10.65 -8.18 -27.49
CA ILE A 92 -11.41 -9.13 -28.32
C ILE A 92 -12.73 -8.50 -28.77
N ILE A 93 -13.49 -7.88 -27.86
CA ILE A 93 -14.77 -7.23 -28.19
C ILE A 93 -14.53 -6.12 -29.22
N LEU A 94 -13.53 -5.27 -28.99
CA LEU A 94 -13.21 -4.15 -29.87
C LEU A 94 -12.76 -4.64 -31.25
N HIS A 95 -11.94 -5.69 -31.31
CA HIS A 95 -11.52 -6.32 -32.55
C HIS A 95 -12.72 -6.84 -33.34
N LEU A 96 -13.61 -7.61 -32.71
CA LEU A 96 -14.78 -8.16 -33.36
C LEU A 96 -15.76 -7.09 -33.82
N ALA A 97 -15.99 -6.05 -33.00
CA ALA A 97 -16.82 -4.92 -33.36
C ALA A 97 -16.29 -4.17 -34.59
N LYS A 98 -14.97 -3.92 -34.66
CA LYS A 98 -14.33 -3.29 -35.83
C LYS A 98 -14.48 -4.13 -37.11
N GLN A 99 -14.50 -5.46 -37.00
CA GLN A 99 -14.68 -6.38 -38.12
C GLN A 99 -16.16 -6.65 -38.44
N GLY A 100 -17.11 -6.05 -37.71
CA GLY A 100 -18.54 -6.34 -37.84
C GLY A 100 -18.90 -7.81 -37.52
N SER A 101 -18.05 -8.50 -36.75
CA SER A 101 -18.24 -9.91 -36.43
C SER A 101 -19.17 -10.09 -35.24
N PRO A 102 -20.10 -11.07 -35.29
CA PRO A 102 -21.00 -11.32 -34.20
C PRO A 102 -20.25 -11.89 -32.98
N LEU A 103 -20.47 -11.28 -31.82
CA LEU A 103 -19.93 -11.79 -30.54
C LEU A 103 -20.57 -13.15 -30.20
N ARG A 104 -21.90 -13.25 -30.38
CA ARG A 104 -22.72 -14.45 -30.20
C ARG A 104 -23.38 -14.84 -31.52
N GLY A 105 -23.48 -16.14 -31.77
CA GLY A 105 -24.17 -16.70 -32.93
C GLY A 105 -25.55 -17.26 -32.59
N SER A 106 -26.25 -17.79 -33.59
CA SER A 106 -27.53 -18.50 -33.41
C SER A 106 -27.35 -19.92 -32.88
N ASN A 107 -26.13 -20.45 -32.97
CA ASN A 107 -25.74 -21.71 -32.37
C ASN A 107 -24.77 -21.44 -31.20
N GLU A 108 -25.03 -22.06 -30.05
CA GLU A 108 -24.21 -21.94 -28.82
C GLU A 108 -23.25 -23.12 -28.62
N THR A 109 -23.22 -24.09 -29.55
CA THR A 109 -22.23 -25.17 -29.50
C THR A 109 -20.82 -24.61 -29.70
N LEU A 110 -19.84 -25.12 -28.95
CA LEU A 110 -18.42 -24.78 -29.09
C LEU A 110 -17.76 -25.43 -30.34
N ASP A 111 -18.55 -25.67 -31.38
CA ASP A 111 -18.05 -26.08 -32.68
C ASP A 111 -17.62 -24.84 -33.46
N PHE A 112 -16.33 -24.53 -33.39
CA PHE A 112 -15.73 -23.37 -34.05
C PHE A 112 -15.71 -23.48 -35.59
N SER A 113 -16.13 -24.61 -36.16
CA SER A 113 -16.28 -24.79 -37.61
C SER A 113 -17.66 -24.36 -38.13
N ASP A 114 -18.68 -24.22 -37.27
CA ASP A 114 -20.02 -23.78 -37.65
C ASP A 114 -20.07 -22.24 -37.82
N THR A 115 -20.47 -21.79 -39.01
CA THR A 115 -20.63 -20.37 -39.34
C THR A 115 -21.76 -19.68 -38.57
N ARG A 116 -22.63 -20.45 -37.92
CA ARG A 116 -23.70 -19.95 -37.05
C ARG A 116 -23.22 -19.69 -35.62
N CYS A 117 -21.97 -20.01 -35.28
CA CYS A 117 -21.38 -19.74 -33.97
C CYS A 117 -20.78 -18.34 -33.88
N GLY A 118 -20.85 -17.74 -32.68
CA GLY A 118 -20.20 -16.45 -32.39
C GLY A 118 -18.69 -16.57 -32.33
N LYS A 119 -17.96 -15.49 -32.65
CA LYS A 119 -16.49 -15.52 -32.74
C LYS A 119 -15.77 -15.10 -31.45
N PHE A 120 -16.52 -14.71 -30.41
CA PHE A 120 -15.96 -14.21 -29.15
C PHE A 120 -15.02 -15.22 -28.46
N LEU A 121 -15.41 -16.49 -28.39
CA LEU A 121 -14.59 -17.53 -27.75
C LEU A 121 -13.50 -18.12 -28.68
N ASN A 122 -13.65 -17.99 -30.00
CA ASN A 122 -12.66 -18.47 -30.97
C ASN A 122 -11.40 -17.59 -31.02
N SER A 123 -11.53 -16.31 -30.68
CA SER A 123 -10.45 -15.32 -30.77
C SER A 123 -9.45 -15.34 -29.60
N TYR A 124 -9.68 -16.19 -28.60
CA TYR A 124 -8.81 -16.34 -27.42
C TYR A 124 -7.60 -17.28 -27.66
N ASN A 125 -7.62 -18.08 -28.74
CA ASN A 125 -6.63 -19.14 -29.00
C ASN A 125 -5.57 -18.78 -30.07
N LYS A 126 -5.28 -17.49 -30.30
CA LYS A 126 -4.28 -17.08 -31.31
C LYS A 126 -3.19 -16.19 -30.73
#